data_AF-Q2W6L2-F1
#
_entry.id   AF-Q2W6L2-F1
#
_cell.length_a   1.000
_cell.length_b   1.000
_cell.length_c   1.000
_cell.angle_alpha   90.00
_cell.angle_beta   90.00
_cell.angle_gamma   90.00
#
_symmetry.space_group_name_H-M   'P 1'
#
loop_
_entity.id
_entity.type
_entity.pdbx_description
1 polymer ?
#
loop_
_entity_poly.entity_id
_entity_poly.type
_entity_poly.pdbx_seq_one_letter_code
_entity_poly.pdbx_strand_id
1 'polypeptide(L)' 'MKTLMIAGLAVAAVFLSTEARADSWTCYRVVDGKGDGGFVKVDASSQSEAAMKAVAMYRDMGKKVDSADCRRN' A
#
# COMPACT_ATOMS: atom_id res chain seq x y z
N MET A 1 -17.06 52.67 -2.23
CA MET A 1 -17.82 51.40 -2.30
C MET A 1 -18.16 51.12 -3.77
N LYS A 2 -17.51 50.14 -4.39
CA LYS A 2 -17.91 49.58 -5.68
C LYS A 2 -17.70 48.08 -5.61
N THR A 3 -18.79 47.41 -5.28
CA THR A 3 -19.02 45.97 -5.38
C THR A 3 -18.87 45.56 -6.83
N LEU A 4 -17.91 44.69 -7.13
CA LEU A 4 -17.92 43.89 -8.35
C LEU A 4 -17.67 42.45 -7.96
N MET A 5 -18.78 41.74 -7.79
CA MET A 5 -18.87 40.30 -7.67
C MET A 5 -18.34 39.69 -8.97
N ILE A 6 -17.16 39.06 -8.92
CA ILE A 6 -16.68 38.24 -10.03
C ILE A 6 -17.17 36.82 -9.75
N ALA A 7 -18.05 36.40 -10.65
CA ALA A 7 -18.72 35.12 -10.69
C ALA A 7 -17.76 33.96 -10.45
N GLY A 8 -18.12 33.13 -9.47
CA GLY A 8 -17.43 31.90 -9.15
C GLY A 8 -17.53 30.90 -10.29
N LEU A 9 -16.39 30.57 -10.89
CA LEU A 9 -16.20 29.29 -11.55
C LEU A 9 -15.88 28.26 -10.46
N ALA A 10 -16.93 27.64 -9.92
CA ALA A 10 -16.77 26.41 -9.16
C ALA A 10 -16.41 25.30 -10.16
N VAL A 11 -15.11 25.10 -10.39
CA VAL A 11 -14.60 23.90 -11.06
C VAL A 11 -14.87 22.75 -10.10
N ALA A 12 -15.96 22.02 -10.34
CA ALA A 12 -16.23 20.76 -9.68
C ALA A 12 -15.13 19.78 -10.10
N ALA A 13 -14.05 19.72 -9.33
CA ALA A 13 -13.08 18.64 -9.40
C ALA A 13 -13.83 17.36 -9.07
N VAL A 14 -14.15 16.57 -10.09
CA VAL A 14 -14.63 15.20 -9.91
C VAL A 14 -13.41 14.44 -9.40
N PHE A 15 -13.28 14.37 -8.07
CA PHE A 15 -12.34 13.46 -7.43
C PHE A 15 -12.80 12.06 -7.80
N LEU A 16 -12.23 11.51 -8.88
CA LEU A 16 -12.23 10.07 -9.11
C LEU A 16 -11.41 9.47 -7.97
N SER A 17 -12.05 9.26 -6.83
CA SER A 17 -11.62 8.28 -5.85
C SER A 17 -11.75 6.93 -6.55
N THR A 18 -10.73 6.59 -7.35
CA THR A 18 -10.48 5.20 -7.70
C THR A 18 -10.31 4.51 -6.37
N GLU A 19 -11.35 3.82 -5.94
CA GLU A 19 -11.27 2.89 -4.83
C GLU A 19 -10.26 1.85 -5.28
N ALA A 20 -9.00 2.10 -4.92
CA ALA A 20 -7.92 1.18 -5.16
C ALA A 20 -8.31 -0.06 -4.37
N ARG A 21 -8.88 -1.05 -5.05
CA ARG A 21 -9.21 -2.35 -4.48
C ARG A 21 -7.91 -2.89 -3.92
N ALA A 22 -7.76 -2.76 -2.61
CA ALA A 22 -6.65 -3.35 -1.91
C ALA A 22 -6.96 -4.84 -1.83
N ASP A 23 -6.20 -5.63 -2.57
CA ASP A 23 -6.25 -7.08 -2.43
C ASP A 23 -5.53 -7.44 -1.14
N SER A 24 -6.01 -8.47 -0.44
CA SER A 24 -5.29 -9.03 0.70
C SER A 24 -4.19 -9.97 0.19
N TRP A 25 -2.97 -9.76 0.68
CA TRP A 25 -1.80 -10.57 0.33
C TRP A 25 -1.25 -11.27 1.58
N THR A 26 -0.90 -12.55 1.44
CA THR A 26 -0.14 -13.30 2.44
C THR A 26 1.33 -13.27 2.03
N CYS A 27 2.19 -12.69 2.87
CA CYS A 27 3.59 -12.43 2.59
C CYS A 27 4.53 -13.19 3.55
N TYR A 28 5.33 -14.09 3.00
CA TYR A 28 6.29 -14.91 3.73
C TYR A 28 7.65 -14.21 3.82
N ARG A 29 8.27 -14.20 5.01
CA ARG A 29 9.60 -13.62 5.20
C ARG A 29 10.64 -14.48 4.52
N VAL A 30 11.52 -13.87 3.73
CA VAL A 30 12.66 -14.54 3.10
C VAL A 30 13.96 -13.96 3.66
N VAL A 31 14.83 -14.85 4.11
CA VAL A 31 16.17 -14.55 4.64
C VAL A 31 17.17 -15.51 4.03
N ASP A 32 18.25 -14.99 3.47
CA ASP A 32 19.31 -15.73 2.78
C ASP A 32 18.73 -16.71 1.72
N GLY A 33 17.69 -16.25 1.01
CA GLY A 33 16.97 -17.00 -0.03
C GLY A 33 16.02 -18.07 0.48
N LYS A 34 15.81 -18.20 1.81
CA LYS A 34 14.92 -19.21 2.42
C LYS A 34 13.75 -18.56 3.14
N GLY A 35 12.57 -19.17 3.02
CA GLY A 35 11.40 -18.79 3.80
C GLY A 35 11.57 -19.12 5.28
N ASP A 36 11.22 -18.18 6.18
CA ASP A 36 11.31 -18.40 7.63
C ASP A 36 10.11 -19.18 8.22
N GLY A 37 9.08 -19.41 7.40
CA GLY A 37 7.84 -20.09 7.82
C GLY A 37 6.81 -19.15 8.46
N GLY A 38 7.22 -17.95 8.90
CA GLY A 38 6.31 -16.88 9.29
C GLY A 38 5.68 -16.17 8.10
N PHE A 39 4.45 -15.69 8.29
CA PHE A 39 3.77 -14.82 7.32
C PHE A 39 3.13 -13.61 8.00
N VAL A 40 2.99 -12.53 7.24
CA VAL A 40 2.16 -11.36 7.57
C VAL A 40 1.10 -11.19 6.50
N LYS A 41 -0.03 -10.59 6.86
CA LYS A 41 -1.08 -10.21 5.91
C LYS A 41 -1.03 -8.71 5.68
N VAL A 42 -1.08 -8.30 4.43
CA VAL A 42 -1.03 -6.89 4.04
C VAL A 42 -2.05 -6.62 2.94
N ASP A 43 -2.76 -5.50 3.08
CA ASP A 43 -3.64 -5.00 2.04
C ASP A 43 -2.85 -4.10 1.10
N ALA A 44 -2.87 -4.40 -0.19
CA ALA A 44 -2.11 -3.67 -1.20
C ALA A 44 -2.75 -3.77 -2.59
N SER A 45 -2.52 -2.75 -3.42
CA SER A 45 -3.02 -2.70 -4.80
C SER A 45 -2.21 -3.60 -5.76
N SER A 46 -1.01 -4.03 -5.35
CA SER A 46 -0.13 -4.87 -6.16
C SER A 46 0.77 -5.77 -5.30
N GLN A 47 1.29 -6.83 -5.90
CA GLN A 47 2.25 -7.73 -5.24
C GLN A 47 3.51 -6.99 -4.78
N SER A 48 4.02 -6.05 -5.59
CA SER A 48 5.19 -5.25 -5.26
C SER A 48 4.94 -4.34 -4.06
N GLU A 49 3.77 -3.70 -4.01
CA GLU A 49 3.37 -2.88 -2.85
C GLU A 49 3.20 -3.75 -1.60
N ALA A 50 2.59 -4.93 -1.73
CA ALA A 50 2.48 -5.90 -0.63
C ALA A 50 3.86 -6.30 -0.09
N ALA A 51 4.81 -6.62 -0.98
CA ALA A 51 6.16 -7.00 -0.57
C ALA A 51 6.88 -5.87 0.17
N MET A 52 6.77 -4.63 -0.31
CA MET A 52 7.35 -3.46 0.38
C MET A 52 6.75 -3.26 1.77
N LYS A 53 5.43 -3.34 1.91
CA LYS A 53 4.73 -3.23 3.21
C LYS A 53 5.13 -4.36 4.15
N ALA A 54 5.19 -5.59 3.67
CA ALA A 54 5.58 -6.75 4.47
C ALA A 54 7.03 -6.64 4.97
N VAL A 55 7.96 -6.21 4.11
CA VAL A 55 9.37 -5.98 4.50
C VAL A 55 9.45 -4.91 5.59
N ALA A 56 8.72 -3.80 5.46
CA ALA A 56 8.66 -2.77 6.49
C ALA A 56 8.14 -3.32 7.82
N MET A 57 7.03 -4.07 7.80
CA MET A 57 6.48 -4.72 9.00
C MET A 57 7.48 -5.66 9.68
N TYR A 58 8.19 -6.50 8.91
CA TYR A 58 9.20 -7.38 9.48
C TYR A 58 10.37 -6.61 10.12
N ARG A 59 10.80 -5.49 9.52
CA ARG A 59 11.83 -4.62 10.09
C ARG A 59 11.35 -3.95 11.38
N ASP A 60 10.12 -3.47 11.41
CA ASP A 60 9.50 -2.87 12.61
C ASP A 60 9.36 -3.88 13.75
N MET A 61 9.18 -5.16 13.43
CA MET A 61 9.22 -6.27 14.39
C MET A 61 10.65 -6.67 14.82
N GLY A 62 11.69 -5.97 14.35
CA GLY A 62 13.09 -6.29 14.63
C GLY A 62 13.58 -7.58 13.97
N LYS A 63 12.92 -8.06 12.91
CA LYS A 63 13.32 -9.27 12.19
C LYS A 63 14.30 -8.92 11.06
N LYS A 64 15.32 -9.76 10.86
CA LYS A 64 16.09 -9.77 9.61
C LYS A 64 15.15 -10.20 8.47
N VAL A 65 15.16 -9.44 7.38
CA VAL A 65 14.38 -9.71 6.17
C VAL A 65 15.16 -9.18 4.96
N ASP A 66 15.34 -10.03 3.96
CA ASP A 66 15.97 -9.65 2.70
C ASP A 66 14.90 -9.34 1.64
N SER A 67 13.84 -10.15 1.61
CA SER A 67 12.68 -9.94 0.77
C SER A 67 11.42 -10.57 1.39
N ALA A 68 10.27 -10.34 0.77
CA ALA A 68 9.02 -10.99 1.10
C ALA A 68 8.43 -11.63 -0.16
N ASP A 69 8.08 -12.92 -0.07
CA ASP A 69 7.31 -13.62 -1.12
C ASP A 69 5.83 -13.49 -0.81
N CYS A 70 5.12 -12.71 -1.62
CA CYS A 70 3.72 -12.39 -1.42
C CYS A 70 2.82 -13.10 -2.41
N ARG A 71 1.74 -13.70 -1.91
CA ARG A 71 0.71 -14.36 -2.71
C ARG A 71 -0.64 -13.72 -2.44
N ARG A 72 -1.40 -13.45 -3.50
CA ARG A 72 -2.77 -12.98 -3.37
C ARG A 72 -3.59 -14.06 -2.66
N ASN A 73 -4.34 -13.65 -1.64
CA ASN A 73 -5.13 -14.54 -0.81
C ASN A 73 -6.49 -14.87 -1.43
#